data_AF-A0A955TR19-F1
#
_entry.id   AF-A0A955TR19-F1
#
_cell.length_a   1.000
_cell.length_b   1.000
_cell.length_c   1.000
_cell.angle_alpha   90.00
_cell.angle_beta   90.00
_cell.angle_gamma   90.00
#
_symmetry.space_group_name_H-M   'P 1'
#
loop_
_entity.id
_entity.type
_entity.pdbx_description
1 polymer ?
#
loop_
_entity_poly.entity_id
_entity_poly.type
_entity_poly.pdbx_seq_one_letter_code
_entity_poly.pdbx_strand_id
1 'polypeptide(L)' 'IALKNGVWTGKWYQAENDREGEFELTFSEDIPLAKGEWWYTRIGSDTAPLEPGGQFSLKQISGGVAMEQ' A
#
# COMPACT_ATOMS: atom_id res chain seq x y z
N ILE A 1 3.33 9.21 4.91
CA ILE A 1 2.12 8.74 4.18
C ILE A 1 1.36 9.98 3.74
N ALA A 2 0.93 10.06 2.48
CA ALA A 2 0.18 11.19 1.94
C ALA A 2 -1.04 10.69 1.16
N LEU A 3 -2.19 11.36 1.32
CA LEU A 3 -3.39 11.16 0.52
C LEU A 3 -3.69 12.45 -0.23
N LYS A 4 -3.65 12.44 -1.56
CA LYS A 4 -3.90 13.61 -2.40
C LYS A 4 -4.61 13.21 -3.68
N ASN A 5 -5.75 13.84 -3.98
CA ASN A 5 -6.53 13.63 -5.21
C ASN A 5 -6.84 12.14 -5.51
N GLY A 6 -7.26 11.38 -4.49
CA GLY A 6 -7.57 9.96 -4.67
C GLY A 6 -6.33 9.06 -4.82
N VAL A 7 -5.12 9.60 -4.65
CA VAL A 7 -3.88 8.82 -4.63
C VAL A 7 -3.31 8.81 -3.22
N TRP A 8 -3.06 7.60 -2.70
CA TRP A 8 -2.45 7.34 -1.41
C TRP A 8 -1.07 6.74 -1.60
N THR A 9 -0.06 7.43 -1.11
CA THR A 9 1.33 6.99 -1.19
C THR A 9 1.95 6.88 0.19
N GLY A 10 2.89 5.96 0.33
CA GLY A 10 3.61 5.80 1.58
C GLY A 10 4.84 4.93 1.45
N LYS A 11 5.57 4.87 2.55
CA LYS A 11 6.71 3.99 2.74
C LYS A 11 6.29 2.84 3.63
N TRP A 12 6.86 1.67 3.38
CA TRP A 12 6.72 0.50 4.23
C TRP A 12 8.12 0.02 4.63
N TYR A 13 8.21 -0.53 5.85
CA TYR A 13 9.44 -1.14 6.37
C TYR A 13 9.09 -2.46 7.04
N GLN A 14 9.83 -3.50 6.69
CA GLN A 14 9.74 -4.83 7.25
C GLN A 14 11.05 -5.13 7.98
N ALA A 15 11.04 -4.93 9.31
CA ALA A 15 12.22 -5.08 10.15
C ALA A 15 12.81 -6.49 10.11
N GLU A 16 11.97 -7.52 10.10
CA GLU A 16 12.42 -8.93 10.16
C GLU A 16 13.28 -9.36 8.98
N ASN A 17 13.03 -8.81 7.79
CA ASN A 17 13.79 -9.12 6.57
C ASN A 17 14.72 -7.97 6.14
N ASP A 18 14.82 -6.90 6.95
CA ASP A 18 15.50 -5.64 6.63
C ASP A 18 15.15 -5.12 5.21
N ARG A 19 13.85 -5.02 4.93
CA ARG A 19 13.35 -4.53 3.64
C ARG A 19 12.57 -3.25 3.84
N GLU A 20 12.74 -2.30 2.93
CA GLU A 20 11.85 -1.15 2.82
C GLU A 20 11.47 -0.91 1.37
N GLY A 21 10.38 -0.18 1.23
CA GLY A 21 9.85 0.17 -0.06
C GLY A 21 8.83 1.27 0.04
N GLU A 22 8.25 1.53 -1.11
CA GLU A 22 7.18 2.49 -1.27
C GLU A 22 5.96 1.79 -1.85
N PHE A 23 4.82 2.44 -1.70
CA PHE A 23 3.58 2.03 -2.32
C PHE A 23 2.83 3.24 -2.83
N GLU A 24 2.05 3.00 -3.88
CA GLU A 24 1.05 3.92 -4.41
C GLU A 24 -0.27 3.17 -4.56
N LEU A 25 -1.35 3.81 -4.16
CA LEU A 25 -2.71 3.30 -4.26
C LEU A 25 -3.59 4.38 -4.86
N THR A 26 -4.30 4.05 -5.92
CA THR A 26 -5.31 4.92 -6.52
C THR A 26 -6.71 4.43 -6.16
N PHE A 27 -7.51 5.31 -5.57
CA PHE A 27 -8.92 5.08 -5.29
C PHE A 27 -9.74 5.33 -6.55
N SER A 28 -10.64 4.40 -6.89
CA SER A 28 -11.65 4.65 -7.91
C SER A 28 -12.69 5.63 -7.37
N GLU A 29 -13.11 6.60 -8.17
CA GLU A 29 -14.18 7.54 -7.80
C GLU A 29 -15.56 6.86 -7.78
N ASP A 30 -15.75 5.84 -8.61
CA ASP A 30 -17.06 5.19 -8.82
C ASP A 30 -17.34 4.00 -7.89
N ILE A 31 -16.30 3.37 -7.34
CA ILE A 31 -16.40 2.07 -6.66
C ILE A 31 -15.54 2.09 -5.40
N PRO A 32 -15.97 1.48 -4.28
CA PRO A 32 -15.17 1.26 -3.06
C PRO A 32 -14.03 0.25 -3.27
N LEU A 33 -13.25 0.43 -4.34
CA LEU A 33 -12.10 -0.37 -4.72
C LEU A 33 -10.95 0.57 -5.00
N ALA A 34 -9.77 0.22 -4.49
CA ALA A 34 -8.53 0.91 -4.76
C ALA A 34 -7.52 -0.09 -5.30
N LYS A 35 -6.79 0.31 -6.34
CA LYS A 35 -5.73 -0.50 -6.96
C LYS A 35 -4.40 0.11 -6.56
N GLY A 36 -3.46 -0.74 -6.17
CA GLY A 36 -2.16 -0.28 -5.70
C GLY A 36 -1.02 -1.12 -6.20
N GLU A 37 0.14 -0.51 -6.21
CA GLU A 37 1.41 -1.11 -6.54
C GLU A 37 2.38 -0.76 -5.41
N TRP A 38 3.27 -1.70 -5.10
CA TRP A 38 4.36 -1.47 -4.16
C TRP A 38 5.65 -1.94 -4.79
N TRP A 39 6.77 -1.34 -4.39
CA TRP A 39 8.10 -1.69 -4.87
C TRP A 39 9.12 -1.58 -3.75
N TYR A 40 10.24 -2.29 -3.90
CA TYR A 40 11.36 -2.20 -2.99
C TYR A 40 12.19 -0.95 -3.27
N THR A 41 12.67 -0.31 -2.20
CA THR A 41 13.66 0.77 -2.27
C THR A 41 14.97 0.37 -1.62
N ARG A 42 14.94 -0.60 -0.68
CA ARG A 42 16.13 -1.26 -0.15
C ARG A 42 15.83 -2.68 0.32
N ILE A 43 16.76 -3.60 0.07
CA ILE A 43 16.76 -4.97 0.60
C ILE A 43 18.12 -5.20 1.26
N GLY A 44 18.17 -5.27 2.59
CA GLY A 44 19.43 -5.35 3.32
C GLY A 44 20.33 -4.14 3.03
N SER A 45 21.53 -4.39 2.51
CA SER A 45 22.46 -3.33 2.09
C SER A 45 22.28 -2.87 0.63
N ASP A 46 21.40 -3.51 -0.14
CA ASP A 46 21.16 -3.16 -1.55
C ASP A 46 20.13 -2.04 -1.67
N THR A 47 20.53 -0.89 -2.20
CA THR A 47 19.71 0.33 -2.32
C THR A 47 19.07 0.49 -3.71
N ALA A 48 19.29 -0.45 -4.62
CA ALA A 48 18.67 -0.45 -5.94
C ALA A 48 18.16 -1.85 -6.33
N PRO A 49 17.28 -2.45 -5.50
CA PRO A 49 16.80 -3.80 -5.72
C PRO A 49 16.10 -3.93 -7.07
N LEU A 50 16.53 -4.92 -7.86
CA LEU A 50 15.87 -5.32 -9.12
C LEU A 50 14.69 -6.27 -8.87
N GLU A 51 14.46 -6.66 -7.62
CA GLU A 51 13.35 -7.52 -7.25
C GLU A 51 12.03 -6.81 -7.59
N PRO A 52 11.14 -7.46 -8.37
CA PRO A 52 9.89 -6.83 -8.73
C PRO A 52 9.04 -6.64 -7.47
N GLY A 53 8.36 -5.51 -7.44
CA GLY A 53 7.29 -5.28 -6.49
C GLY A 53 6.04 -6.12 -6.78
N GLY A 54 4.91 -5.66 -6.27
CA GLY A 54 3.64 -6.36 -6.47
C GLY A 54 2.46 -5.41 -6.63
N GLN A 55 1.38 -5.95 -7.20
CA GLN A 55 0.10 -5.27 -7.31
C GLN A 55 -0.87 -5.82 -6.26
N PHE A 56 -1.68 -4.94 -5.69
CA PHE A 56 -2.70 -5.29 -4.71
C PHE A 56 -3.97 -4.50 -4.96
N SER A 57 -5.09 -5.00 -4.43
CA SER A 57 -6.36 -4.31 -4.49
C SER A 57 -6.98 -4.27 -3.10
N LEU A 58 -7.36 -3.07 -2.65
CA LEU A 58 -8.08 -2.88 -1.41
C LEU A 58 -9.56 -2.65 -1.74
N LYS A 59 -10.44 -3.44 -1.14
CA LYS A 59 -11.87 -3.17 -1.16
C LYS A 59 -12.22 -2.50 0.16
N GLN A 60 -12.87 -1.34 0.11
CA GLN A 60 -13.40 -0.75 1.33
C GLN A 60 -14.47 -1.68 1.87
N ILE A 61 -14.21 -2.24 3.05
CA ILE A 61 -15.19 -3.01 3.80
C ILE A 61 -15.93 -1.98 4.64
N SER A 62 -17.14 -1.62 4.23
CA SER A 62 -18.01 -0.80 5.07
C SER A 62 -18.36 -1.60 6.31
N GLY A 63 -17.59 -1.41 7.38
CA GLY A 63 -17.92 -1.92 8.70
C GLY A 63 -19.16 -1.21 9.22
N GLY A 64 -20.33 -1.73 8.86
CA GLY A 64 -21.58 -1.37 9.52
C GLY A 64 -21.46 -1.72 11.00
N VAL A 65 -21.54 -0.68 11.83
CA VAL A 65 -21.75 -0.63 13.28
C VAL A 65 -21.99 -2.00 13.96
N ALA A 66 -21.00 -2.50 14.70
CA ALA A 66 -21.26 -3.46 15.77
C ALA A 66 -21.57 -2.67 17.05
N MET A 67 -22.84 -2.27 17.20
CA MET A 67 -23.45 -2.05 18.51
C MET A 67 -24.32 -3.29 18.77
N GLU A 68 -23.73 -4.29 19.41
CA GLU A 68 -24.51 -5.32 20.08
C GLU A 68 -25.04 -4.74 21.40
N GLN A 69 -26.35 -4.84 21.61
CA GLN A 69 -27.07 -4.46 22.83
C GLN A 69 -26.83 -5.47 23.94
#